data_AF-A0A1G2I3Y3-F1
#
_entry.id   AF-A0A1G2I3Y3-F1
#
_cell.length_a   1.000
_cell.length_b   1.000
_cell.length_c   1.000
_cell.angle_alpha   90.00
_cell.angle_beta   90.00
_cell.angle_gamma   90.00
#
_symmetry.space_group_name_H-M   'P 1'
#
loop_
_entity.id
_entity.type
_entity.pdbx_description
1 polymer ?
#
loop_
_entity_poly.entity_id
_entity_poly.type
_entity_poly.pdbx_seq_one_letter_code
_entity_poly.pdbx_strand_id
1 'polypeptide(L)' 'MLTKATAQLVEEVMGHFGEEKMKKARENPEACLIAMLTLIKNELPEVSATLYSTIELATYDGYLKEAKEKMQQSK' A
#
# COMPACT_ATOMS: atom_id res chain seq x y z
N MET A 1 13.82 -5.38 0.97
CA MET A 1 13.93 -4.61 -0.29
C MET A 1 12.69 -4.83 -1.14
N LEU A 2 11.85 -3.79 -1.25
CA LEU A 2 10.63 -3.82 -2.04
C LEU A 2 10.91 -3.85 -3.55
N THR A 3 9.98 -4.39 -4.34
CA THR A 3 10.04 -4.25 -5.79
C THR A 3 9.86 -2.79 -6.20
N LYS A 4 10.33 -2.41 -7.39
CA LYS A 4 10.14 -1.05 -7.93
C LYS A 4 8.66 -0.65 -7.96
N ALA A 5 7.78 -1.57 -8.39
CA ALA A 5 6.35 -1.33 -8.44
C ALA A 5 5.76 -1.07 -7.05
N THR A 6 6.16 -1.86 -6.05
CA THR A 6 5.72 -1.65 -4.66
C THR A 6 6.24 -0.34 -4.08
N ALA A 7 7.50 0.02 -4.37
CA ALA A 7 8.06 1.30 -3.93
C ALA A 7 7.34 2.50 -4.53
N GLN A 8 7.01 2.45 -5.83
CA GLN A 8 6.23 3.48 -6.51
C GLN A 8 4.82 3.62 -5.93
N LEU A 9 4.16 2.50 -5.63
CA LEU A 9 2.85 2.53 -4.99
C LEU A 9 2.89 3.18 -3.61
N VAL A 10 3.91 2.89 -2.80
CA VAL A 10 4.09 3.54 -1.49
C VAL A 10 4.31 5.04 -1.66
N GLU A 11 5.10 5.45 -2.66
CA GLU A 11 5.33 6.86 -2.96
C GLU A 11 4.05 7.58 -3.40
N GLU A 12 3.25 6.98 -4.29
CA GLU A 12 1.96 7.50 -4.76
C GLU A 12 0.98 7.66 -3.59
N VAL A 13 0.82 6.63 -2.76
CA VAL A 13 -0.04 6.66 -1.56
C VAL A 13 0.38 7.81 -0.64
N MET A 14 1.68 7.94 -0.37
CA MET A 14 2.19 8.99 0.51
C MET A 14 2.12 10.38 -0.13
N GLY A 15 2.11 10.48 -1.47
CA GLY A 15 1.92 11.70 -2.24
C GLY A 15 0.56 12.36 -2.01
N HIS A 16 -0.49 11.58 -1.74
CA HIS A 16 -1.80 12.13 -1.35
C HIS A 16 -1.77 12.92 -0.03
N PHE A 17 -0.74 12.71 0.80
CA PHE A 17 -0.57 13.40 2.09
C PHE A 17 0.47 14.52 2.02
N GLY A 18 0.99 14.84 0.83
CA GLY A 18 1.88 15.98 0.57
C GLY A 18 3.29 15.61 0.13
N GLU A 19 3.98 16.58 -0.47
CA GLU A 19 5.30 16.40 -1.10
C GLU A 19 6.39 15.96 -0.12
N GLU A 20 6.37 16.46 1.11
CA GLU A 20 7.32 16.04 2.15
C GLU A 20 7.18 14.55 2.49
N LYS A 21 5.94 14.03 2.51
CA LYS A 21 5.63 12.63 2.79
C LYS A 21 6.02 11.73 1.63
N MET A 22 5.72 12.17 0.41
CA MET A 22 6.18 11.54 -0.83
C MET A 22 7.71 11.41 -0.87
N LYS A 23 8.44 12.47 -0.52
CA LYS A 23 9.90 12.47 -0.50
C LYS A 23 10.46 11.43 0.49
N LYS A 24 9.91 11.38 1.71
CA LYS A 24 10.30 10.36 2.72
C LYS A 24 10.01 8.94 2.24
N ALA A 25 8.89 8.73 1.55
CA ALA A 25 8.55 7.45 0.94
C ALA A 25 9.51 7.07 -0.20
N ARG A 26 9.99 8.02 -0.99
CA ARG A 26 10.99 7.78 -2.03
C ARG A 26 12.36 7.41 -1.45
N GLU A 27 12.75 8.05 -0.34
CA GLU A 27 14.01 7.78 0.36
C GLU A 27 14.02 6.40 1.04
N ASN A 28 12.91 6.01 1.68
CA ASN A 28 12.79 4.71 2.33
C ASN A 28 11.34 4.16 2.28
N PRO A 29 10.94 3.56 1.15
CA PRO A 29 9.57 3.08 0.96
C PRO A 29 9.23 1.90 1.87
N GLU A 30 10.23 1.09 2.24
CA GLU A 30 10.05 -0.08 3.11
C GLU A 30 9.71 0.35 4.54
N ALA A 31 10.42 1.35 5.08
CA ALA A 31 10.11 1.90 6.40
C ALA A 31 8.72 2.58 6.42
N CYS A 32 8.36 3.32 5.37
CA CYS A 32 7.03 3.91 5.25
C CYS A 32 5.92 2.86 5.25
N LEU A 33 6.07 1.80 4.45
CA LEU A 33 5.09 0.71 4.40
C LEU A 33 4.95 0.00 5.74
N ILE A 34 6.05 -0.32 6.42
CA ILE A 34 6.03 -0.95 7.74
C ILE A 34 5.36 -0.03 8.77
N ALA A 35 5.68 1.26 8.76
CA ALA A 35 5.08 2.23 9.67
C ALA A 35 3.56 2.33 9.46
N MET A 36 3.09 2.40 8.21
CA MET A 36 1.65 2.41 7.89
C MET A 36 0.97 1.14 8.41
N LEU A 37 1.51 -0.04 8.09
CA LEU A 37 0.94 -1.32 8.53
C LEU A 37 0.93 -1.46 10.07
N THR A 38 1.95 -0.91 10.73
CA THR A 38 2.04 -0.90 12.21
C THR A 38 1.00 0.03 12.82
N LEU A 39 0.80 1.23 12.26
CA LEU A 39 -0.24 2.16 12.71
C LEU A 39 -1.62 1.55 12.52
N ILE A 40 -1.89 1.02 11.33
CA ILE A 40 -3.12 0.29 11.00
C ILE A 40 -3.35 -0.81 12.04
N LYS A 41 -2.37 -1.68 12.29
CA LYS A 41 -2.46 -2.75 13.30
C LYS A 41 -2.80 -2.24 14.71
N ASN A 42 -2.20 -1.12 15.13
CA ASN A 42 -2.36 -0.59 16.49
C ASN A 42 -3.65 0.21 16.69
N GLU A 43 -4.14 0.87 15.64
CA GLU A 43 -5.36 1.69 15.67
C GLU A 43 -6.65 0.88 15.42
N LEU A 44 -6.55 -0.44 15.20
CA LEU A 44 -7.67 -1.36 15.03
C LEU A 44 -7.85 -2.30 16.22
N PRO A 45 -8.37 -1.85 17.37
CA PRO A 45 -8.86 -2.76 18.40
C PRO A 45 -10.14 -3.49 17.93
N GLU A 46 -10.92 -2.88 17.03
CA GLU A 46 -11.93 -3.57 16.22
C GLU A 46 -11.74 -3.16 14.76
N VAL A 47 -11.61 -4.13 13.87
CA VAL A 47 -11.46 -3.87 12.45
C VAL A 47 -12.77 -3.28 11.95
N SER A 48 -12.81 -1.95 11.79
CA SER A 48 -13.99 -1.27 11.26
C SER A 48 -14.41 -1.92 9.94
N ALA A 49 -15.72 -2.05 9.71
CA ALA A 49 -16.27 -2.80 8.57
C ALA A 49 -15.65 -2.41 7.22
N THR A 50 -15.19 -1.16 7.07
CA THR A 50 -14.47 -0.67 5.88
C THR A 50 -13.07 -1.27 5.74
N LEU A 51 -12.31 -1.40 6.82
CA LEU A 51 -10.99 -2.01 6.75
C LEU A 51 -11.07 -3.54 6.72
N TYR A 52 -12.08 -4.15 7.36
CA TYR A 52 -12.29 -5.60 7.30
C TYR A 52 -12.61 -6.00 5.86
N SER A 53 -13.57 -5.33 5.22
CA SER A 53 -13.89 -5.56 3.81
C SER A 53 -12.72 -5.25 2.87
N THR A 54 -11.95 -4.19 3.12
CA THR A 54 -10.78 -3.86 2.28
C THR A 54 -9.65 -4.87 2.44
N ILE A 55 -9.37 -5.34 3.67
CA ILE A 55 -8.35 -6.37 3.93
C ILE A 55 -8.83 -7.72 3.40
N GLU A 56 -10.08 -8.09 3.63
CA GLU A 56 -10.70 -9.32 3.13
C GLU A 56 -10.67 -9.33 1.58
N LEU A 57 -11.03 -8.23 0.92
CA LEU A 57 -10.91 -8.04 -0.54
C LEU A 57 -9.46 -8.03 -1.03
N ALA A 58 -8.51 -7.52 -0.24
CA ALA A 58 -7.09 -7.58 -0.58
C ALA A 58 -6.51 -8.99 -0.44
N THR A 59 -7.03 -9.79 0.50
CA THR A 59 -6.69 -11.21 0.65
C THR A 59 -7.40 -12.10 -0.38
N TYR A 60 -8.50 -11.65 -0.99
CA TYR A 60 -9.33 -12.47 -1.86
C TYR A 60 -9.18 -12.06 -3.33
N ASP A 61 -8.26 -12.75 -4.04
CA ASP A 61 -8.12 -12.98 -5.51
C ASP A 61 -8.32 -11.85 -6.55
N GLY A 62 -9.18 -10.86 -6.32
CA GLY A 62 -9.55 -9.80 -7.26
C GLY A 62 -8.41 -8.84 -7.57
N TYR A 63 -7.76 -8.28 -6.55
CA TYR A 63 -6.64 -7.36 -6.76
C TYR A 63 -5.37 -8.05 -7.26
N LEU A 64 -5.17 -9.34 -6.97
CA LEU A 64 -4.05 -10.10 -7.53
C LEU A 64 -4.19 -10.28 -9.04
N LYS A 65 -5.42 -10.52 -9.51
CA LYS A 65 -5.72 -10.60 -10.94
C LYS A 65 -5.57 -9.24 -11.62
N GLU A 66 -6.14 -8.19 -11.03
CA GLU A 66 -6.09 -6.84 -11.58
C GLU A 66 -4.65 -6.27 -11.61
N ALA A 67 -3.85 -6.54 -10.57
CA ALA A 67 -2.43 -6.17 -10.53
C ALA A 67 -1.62 -6.93 -11.58
N LYS A 68 -1.88 -8.24 -11.78
CA LYS A 68 -1.23 -9.04 -12.83
C LYS A 68 -1.59 -8.52 -14.23
N GLU A 69 -2.85 -8.17 -14.47
CA GLU A 69 -3.32 -7.64 -15.75
C GLU A 69 -2.68 -6.28 -16.07
N LYS A 70 -2.61 -5.36 -15.09
CA LYS A 70 -1.93 -4.06 -15.27
C LYS A 70 -0.42 -4.20 -15.50
N MET A 71 0.24 -5.17 -14.87
CA MET A 71 1.65 -5.46 -15.11
C MET A 71 1.94 -6.04 -16.49
N GLN A 72 0.99 -6.77 -17.09
CA GLN A 72 1.15 -7.32 -18.45
C GLN A 72 0.90 -6.28 -19.55
N GLN A 73 0.07 -5.27 -19.31
CA GLN A 73 -0.23 -4.19 -20.26
C GLN A 73 0.87 -3.11 -20.36
N SER A 74 1.86 -3.13 -19.45
CA SER A 74 2.99 -2.17 -19.44
C SER A 74 4.28 -2.73 -20.09
N LYS A 75 4.17 -3.74 -20.96
CA LYS A 75 5.26 -4.25 -21.83
C LYS A 75 4.98 -3.89 -23.28
#